data_AF-A0A6H9UNU0-F1
#
_entry.id   AF-A0A6H9UNU0-F1
#
_cell.length_a   1.000
_cell.length_b   1.000
_cell.length_c   1.000
_cell.angle_alpha   90.00
_cell.angle_beta   90.00
_cell.angle_gamma   90.00
#
_symmetry.space_group_name_H-M   'P 1'
#
loop_
_entity.id
_entity.type
_entity.pdbx_description
1 polymer ?
#
loop_
_entity_poly.entity_id
_entity_poly.type
_entity_poly.pdbx_seq_one_letter_code
_entity_poly.pdbx_strand_id
1 'polypeptide(L)'
;MAADAGETWWLDGHEGIDVWVTYARGLDPRELVSRLPEGARPLVVGSSQGWAYAVEQVGDGTARTASDDWNAPALRASADGTDVLFFQTRSWDAPSQFMYARGGQCITWFGLGCGGEEDERAGEEDVLASALQAAGIVGDDTSRYEEDEEFNLDGWETVRVICEHFSAPLPPLRATA
;
A
#
# COMPACT_ATOMS: atom_id res chain seq x y z
N MET A 1 -2.44 -9.44 24.24
CA MET A 1 -1.37 -10.11 23.47
C MET A 1 -1.31 -9.35 22.16
N ALA A 2 -0.25 -8.59 21.92
CA ALA A 2 -0.07 -7.94 20.62
C ALA A 2 0.21 -9.05 19.61
N ALA A 3 -0.64 -9.21 18.61
CA ALA A 3 -0.32 -10.04 17.47
C ALA A 3 0.96 -9.49 16.82
N ASP A 4 1.76 -10.37 16.24
CA ASP A 4 2.91 -10.05 15.39
C ASP A 4 2.46 -9.23 14.17
N ALA A 5 2.13 -7.96 14.37
CA ALA A 5 1.53 -7.06 13.38
C ALA A 5 2.38 -6.85 12.10
N GLY A 6 3.61 -7.38 12.08
CA GLY A 6 4.45 -7.43 10.89
C GLY A 6 4.14 -8.60 9.95
N GLU A 7 3.57 -9.70 10.47
CA GLU A 7 3.40 -10.92 9.70
C GLU A 7 2.14 -10.93 8.82
N THR A 8 1.08 -10.26 9.25
CA THR A 8 -0.23 -10.27 8.57
C THR A 8 -0.82 -8.88 8.39
N TRP A 9 0.01 -7.83 8.34
CA TRP A 9 -0.44 -6.42 8.38
C TRP A 9 -1.58 -6.04 7.43
N TRP A 10 -1.66 -6.67 6.24
CA TRP A 10 -2.78 -6.45 5.32
C TRP A 10 -4.08 -7.00 5.89
N LEU A 11 -4.06 -8.26 6.36
CA LEU A 11 -5.19 -8.93 6.99
C LEU A 11 -5.56 -8.30 8.34
N ASP A 12 -4.56 -8.01 9.19
CA ASP A 12 -4.77 -7.29 10.47
C ASP A 12 -5.38 -5.90 10.22
N GLY A 13 -4.96 -5.30 9.10
CA GLY A 13 -5.47 -4.07 8.51
C GLY A 13 -6.97 -4.03 8.27
N HIS A 14 -7.58 -5.21 8.06
CA HIS A 14 -9.01 -5.41 7.83
C HIS A 14 -9.74 -5.91 9.09
N GLU A 15 -9.04 -6.22 10.19
CA GLU A 15 -9.61 -6.64 11.49
C GLU A 15 -9.83 -5.46 12.48
N GLY A 16 -10.01 -4.25 11.96
CA GLY A 16 -10.36 -3.06 12.74
C GLY A 16 -9.18 -2.21 13.21
N ILE A 17 -7.98 -2.48 12.70
CA ILE A 17 -6.77 -1.68 12.89
C ILE A 17 -6.34 -1.17 11.52
N ASP A 18 -6.20 0.15 11.33
CA ASP A 18 -5.65 0.65 10.07
C ASP A 18 -4.12 0.61 10.08
N VAL A 19 -3.53 0.17 8.98
CA VAL A 19 -2.09 0.03 8.80
C VAL A 19 -1.65 0.77 7.55
N TRP A 20 -0.56 1.52 7.67
CA TRP A 20 0.11 2.17 6.55
C TRP A 20 1.43 1.47 6.28
N VAL A 21 1.72 1.21 5.00
CA VAL A 21 2.99 0.64 4.58
C VAL A 21 3.61 1.51 3.52
N THR A 22 4.83 1.96 3.78
CA THR A 22 5.62 2.74 2.84
C THR A 22 6.82 1.92 2.42
N TYR A 23 6.96 1.66 1.12
CA TYR A 23 8.18 1.14 0.51
C TYR A 23 8.90 2.28 -0.20
N ALA A 24 10.22 2.36 -0.07
CA ALA A 24 11.05 3.32 -0.80
C ALA A 24 12.26 2.63 -1.42
N ARG A 25 12.39 2.71 -2.74
CA ARG A 25 13.45 2.01 -3.47
C ARG A 25 14.78 2.73 -3.30
N GLY A 26 15.83 1.98 -3.02
CA GLY A 26 17.20 2.47 -2.93
C GLY A 26 17.52 3.30 -1.68
N LEU A 27 16.55 3.53 -0.79
CA LEU A 27 16.81 4.17 0.50
C LEU A 27 17.32 3.16 1.53
N ASP A 28 18.12 3.65 2.47
CA ASP A 28 18.36 2.96 3.74
C ASP A 28 17.10 3.03 4.62
N PRO A 29 16.79 2.01 5.44
CA PRO A 29 15.60 2.05 6.30
C PRO A 29 15.58 3.24 7.28
N ARG A 30 16.73 3.68 7.81
CA ARG A 30 16.79 4.87 8.69
C ARG A 30 16.52 6.15 7.90
N GLU A 31 16.98 6.21 6.66
CA GLU A 31 16.67 7.32 5.77
C GLU A 31 15.17 7.38 5.47
N LEU A 32 14.54 6.24 5.15
CA LEU A 32 13.08 6.16 4.99
C LEU A 32 12.37 6.70 6.24
N VAL A 33 12.73 6.22 7.43
CA VAL A 33 12.13 6.70 8.69
C VAL A 33 12.30 8.21 8.88
N SER A 34 13.42 8.79 8.47
CA SER A 34 13.63 10.25 8.54
C SER A 34 12.76 11.06 7.57
N ARG A 35 12.24 10.42 6.52
CA ARG A 35 11.35 11.03 5.52
C ARG A 35 9.86 10.87 5.88
N LEU A 36 9.52 9.95 6.77
CA LEU A 36 8.15 9.78 7.25
C LEU A 36 7.63 11.04 7.97
N PRO A 37 6.30 11.22 8.07
CA PRO A 37 5.70 12.35 8.76
C PRO A 37 6.18 12.51 10.21
N GLU A 38 6.15 13.73 10.72
CA GLU A 38 6.48 13.97 12.11
C GLU A 38 5.54 13.17 13.05
N GLY A 39 6.12 12.50 14.03
CA GLY A 39 5.36 11.62 14.93
C GLY A 39 4.99 10.27 14.32
N ALA A 40 5.52 9.90 13.14
CA ALA A 40 5.52 8.53 12.66
C ALA A 40 6.14 7.59 13.71
N ARG A 41 5.55 6.41 13.87
CA ARG A 41 6.00 5.38 14.82
C ARG A 41 5.91 4.01 14.15
N PRO A 42 6.81 3.71 13.20
CA PRO A 42 6.82 2.41 12.56
C PRO A 42 6.99 1.29 13.57
N LEU A 43 6.12 0.27 13.45
CA LEU A 43 6.21 -0.98 14.18
C LEU A 43 7.28 -1.89 13.57
N VAL A 44 7.41 -1.85 12.25
CA VAL A 44 8.40 -2.61 11.49
C VAL A 44 9.15 -1.65 10.59
N VAL A 45 10.48 -1.78 10.57
CA VAL A 45 11.37 -1.08 9.64
C VAL A 45 12.37 -2.10 9.13
N GLY A 46 12.54 -2.18 7.81
CA GLY A 46 13.48 -3.12 7.22
C GLY A 46 13.82 -2.80 5.79
N SER A 47 14.61 -3.67 5.18
CA SER A 47 14.85 -3.66 3.75
C SER A 47 14.88 -5.06 3.16
N SER A 48 14.47 -5.17 1.89
CA SER A 48 14.56 -6.39 1.10
C SER A 48 14.35 -6.06 -0.38
N GLN A 49 14.99 -6.81 -1.28
CA GLN A 49 14.82 -6.65 -2.74
C GLN A 49 15.08 -5.21 -3.25
N GLY A 50 16.01 -4.48 -2.61
CA GLY A 50 16.32 -3.10 -2.98
C GLY A 50 15.30 -2.04 -2.50
N TRP A 51 14.32 -2.46 -1.71
CA TRP A 51 13.35 -1.58 -1.07
C TRP A 51 13.63 -1.48 0.43
N ALA A 52 13.68 -0.26 0.97
CA ALA A 52 13.41 -0.02 2.38
C ALA A 52 11.90 0.00 2.59
N TYR A 53 11.42 -0.45 3.74
CA TYR A 53 10.01 -0.42 4.10
C TYR A 53 9.79 -0.06 5.56
N ALA A 54 8.64 0.57 5.82
CA ALA A 54 8.14 0.88 7.15
C ALA A 54 6.65 0.53 7.22
N VAL A 55 6.26 -0.15 8.31
CA VAL A 55 4.85 -0.48 8.62
C VAL A 55 4.45 0.33 9.84
N GLU A 56 3.42 1.15 9.72
CA GLU A 56 2.87 2.00 10.78
C GLU A 56 1.45 1.57 11.13
N GLN A 57 1.16 1.36 12.42
CA GLN A 57 -0.22 1.23 12.87
C GLN A 57 -0.82 2.61 13.09
N VAL A 58 -1.93 2.91 12.43
CA VAL A 58 -2.54 4.24 12.42
C VAL A 58 -3.89 4.22 13.12
N GLY A 59 -3.83 4.30 14.45
CA GLY A 59 -4.97 4.59 15.32
C GLY A 59 -6.11 3.55 15.30
N ASP A 60 -7.07 3.76 16.19
CA ASP A 60 -8.31 2.99 16.36
C ASP A 60 -9.52 3.70 15.72
N GLY A 61 -9.26 4.51 14.68
CA GLY A 61 -10.31 5.23 13.94
C GLY A 61 -10.63 6.66 14.43
N THR A 62 -9.80 7.31 15.27
CA THR A 62 -10.23 8.55 15.95
C THR A 62 -9.52 9.88 15.61
N ALA A 63 -8.45 9.95 14.80
CA ALA A 63 -7.89 11.28 14.44
C ALA A 63 -6.96 11.37 13.21
N ARG A 64 -6.20 10.32 12.85
CA ARG A 64 -5.19 10.39 11.77
C ARG A 64 -5.68 9.93 10.39
N THR A 65 -6.83 9.29 10.32
CA THR A 65 -7.41 8.68 9.12
C THR A 65 -8.27 9.64 8.29
N ALA A 66 -8.50 10.86 8.80
CA ALA A 66 -9.36 11.88 8.20
C ALA A 66 -8.61 13.16 7.80
N SER A 67 -7.29 13.11 7.58
CA SER A 67 -6.60 14.23 6.95
C SER A 67 -6.77 14.15 5.44
N ASP A 68 -7.17 15.25 4.80
CA ASP A 68 -7.19 15.46 3.35
C ASP A 68 -5.82 15.25 2.65
N ASP A 69 -4.78 14.92 3.43
CA ASP A 69 -3.37 14.83 3.03
C ASP A 69 -2.78 13.42 3.29
N TRP A 70 -3.63 12.39 3.20
CA TRP A 70 -3.25 10.98 3.43
C TRP A 70 -2.10 10.50 2.52
N ASN A 71 -1.90 11.17 1.38
CA ASN A 71 -0.84 10.92 0.41
C ASN A 71 0.47 11.67 0.69
N ALA A 72 0.47 12.69 1.56
CA ALA A 72 1.66 13.46 1.91
C ALA A 72 2.87 12.60 2.35
N PRO A 73 2.71 11.50 3.11
CA PRO A 73 3.82 10.63 3.46
C PRO A 73 4.54 10.09 2.21
N ALA A 74 3.78 9.59 1.24
CA ALA A 74 4.30 9.01 0.01
C ALA A 74 4.97 10.06 -0.87
N LEU A 75 4.31 11.20 -1.06
CA LEU A 75 4.83 12.31 -1.86
C LEU A 75 6.14 12.84 -1.25
N ARG A 76 6.19 13.07 0.06
CA ARG A 76 7.40 13.52 0.75
C ARG A 76 8.54 12.51 0.65
N ALA A 77 8.27 11.23 0.88
CA ALA A 77 9.28 10.19 0.78
C ALA A 77 9.89 10.10 -0.63
N SER A 78 9.11 10.46 -1.66
CA SER A 78 9.50 10.39 -3.06
C SER A 78 10.25 11.61 -3.62
N ALA A 79 10.43 12.70 -2.86
CA ALA A 79 10.85 14.02 -3.35
C ALA A 79 12.12 14.04 -4.24
N ASP A 80 13.10 13.16 -3.98
CA ASP A 80 14.37 13.10 -4.73
C ASP A 80 14.34 12.15 -5.94
N GLY A 81 13.15 11.89 -6.49
CA GLY A 81 12.96 10.91 -7.56
C GLY A 81 12.94 9.46 -7.07
N THR A 82 12.88 9.26 -5.76
CA THR A 82 12.74 7.94 -5.13
C THR A 82 11.39 7.32 -5.51
N ASP A 83 11.41 6.07 -5.98
CA ASP A 83 10.18 5.27 -6.13
C ASP A 83 9.60 4.97 -4.76
N VAL A 84 8.34 5.33 -4.54
CA VAL A 84 7.62 5.05 -3.30
C VAL A 84 6.32 4.33 -3.60
N LEU A 85 6.12 3.17 -2.97
CA LEU A 85 4.82 2.50 -2.92
C LEU A 85 4.22 2.75 -1.55
N PHE A 86 2.96 3.13 -1.51
CA PHE A 86 2.24 3.40 -0.28
C PHE A 86 0.92 2.65 -0.28
N PHE A 87 0.69 1.88 0.78
CA PHE A 87 -0.54 1.15 1.02
C PHE A 87 -1.17 1.67 2.31
N GLN A 88 -2.48 1.87 2.29
CA GLN A 88 -3.27 2.22 3.45
C GLN A 88 -4.42 1.23 3.55
N THR A 89 -4.49 0.46 4.64
CA THR A 89 -5.71 -0.29 4.95
C THR A 89 -6.75 0.64 5.56
N ARG A 90 -8.03 0.41 5.23
CA ARG A 90 -9.16 1.21 5.76
C ARG A 90 -10.27 0.28 6.20
N SER A 91 -10.15 -0.25 7.42
CA SER A 91 -11.09 -1.21 8.00
C SER A 91 -12.50 -0.63 8.24
N TRP A 92 -12.62 0.67 8.48
CA TRP A 92 -13.89 1.33 8.81
C TRP A 92 -14.45 2.22 7.70
N ASP A 93 -13.66 2.51 6.66
CA ASP A 93 -14.03 3.41 5.54
C ASP A 93 -13.36 2.96 4.25
N ALA A 94 -13.73 1.76 3.80
CA ALA A 94 -13.27 1.16 2.56
C ALA A 94 -13.54 2.07 1.34
N PRO A 95 -12.76 1.95 0.25
CA PRO A 95 -11.71 0.96 0.02
C PRO A 95 -10.40 1.29 0.73
N SER A 96 -9.58 0.26 1.00
CA SER A 96 -8.15 0.45 1.23
C SER A 96 -7.52 1.16 0.03
N GLN A 97 -6.36 1.79 0.16
CA GLN A 97 -5.79 2.62 -0.90
C GLN A 97 -4.36 2.25 -1.25
N PHE A 98 -4.02 2.40 -2.52
CA PHE A 98 -2.66 2.29 -3.04
C PHE A 98 -2.23 3.56 -3.75
N MET A 99 -0.99 3.99 -3.52
CA MET A 99 -0.32 5.02 -4.32
C MET A 99 1.09 4.56 -4.71
N TYR A 100 1.44 4.84 -5.96
CA TYR A 100 2.82 4.91 -6.43
C TYR A 100 3.21 6.38 -6.66
N ALA A 101 4.26 6.83 -5.98
CA ALA A 101 4.80 8.18 -6.08
C ALA A 101 6.27 8.16 -6.51
N ARG A 102 6.66 9.19 -7.28
CA ARG A 102 8.04 9.44 -7.70
C ARG A 102 8.26 10.94 -7.85
N GLY A 103 9.37 11.46 -7.32
CA GLY A 103 9.74 12.87 -7.50
C GLY A 103 8.77 13.87 -6.84
N GLY A 104 8.09 13.46 -5.77
CA GLY A 104 7.06 14.29 -5.12
C GLY A 104 5.72 14.30 -5.84
N GLN A 105 5.51 13.45 -6.85
CA GLN A 105 4.29 13.38 -7.64
C GLN A 105 3.60 12.02 -7.51
N CYS A 106 2.27 12.03 -7.53
CA CYS A 106 1.47 10.83 -7.63
C CYS A 106 1.49 10.32 -9.07
N ILE A 107 2.17 9.20 -9.31
CA ILE A 107 2.21 8.58 -10.63
C ILE A 107 0.93 7.78 -10.85
N THR A 108 0.56 6.91 -9.91
CA THR A 108 -0.67 6.09 -9.99
C THR A 108 -1.31 5.98 -8.61
N TRP A 109 -2.64 6.08 -8.54
CA TRP A 109 -3.44 5.85 -7.34
C TRP A 109 -4.78 5.21 -7.69
N PHE A 110 -5.27 4.34 -6.79
CA PHE A 110 -6.60 3.74 -6.83
C PHE A 110 -6.96 3.06 -5.50
N GLY A 111 -8.24 2.73 -5.35
CA GLY A 111 -8.74 1.92 -4.24
C GLY A 111 -8.44 0.42 -4.43
N LEU A 112 -8.25 -0.30 -3.33
CA LEU A 112 -7.95 -1.72 -3.29
C LEU A 112 -9.16 -2.49 -2.76
N GLY A 113 -9.59 -3.50 -3.52
CA GLY A 113 -10.74 -4.34 -3.21
C GLY A 113 -12.08 -3.66 -3.43
N CYS A 114 -13.12 -4.19 -2.77
CA CYS A 114 -14.49 -3.67 -2.82
C CYS A 114 -15.14 -3.59 -4.22
N GLY A 115 -14.80 -4.50 -5.13
CA GLY A 115 -15.63 -4.80 -6.30
C GLY A 115 -15.66 -3.72 -7.38
N GLY A 116 -14.50 -3.18 -7.75
CA GLY A 116 -14.35 -2.29 -8.91
C GLY A 116 -13.60 -0.97 -8.64
N GLU A 117 -13.19 -0.72 -7.40
CA GLU A 117 -12.41 0.48 -7.05
C GLU A 117 -11.03 0.49 -7.75
N GLU A 118 -10.52 -0.68 -8.16
CA GLU A 118 -9.35 -0.77 -9.01
C GLU A 118 -9.55 -0.24 -10.44
N ASP A 119 -10.79 -0.05 -10.94
CA ASP A 119 -11.03 0.60 -12.23
C ASP A 119 -11.01 2.14 -12.10
N GLU A 120 -11.18 2.68 -10.90
CA GLU A 120 -11.15 4.13 -10.62
C GLU A 120 -9.72 4.63 -10.36
N ARG A 121 -9.02 4.94 -11.46
CA ARG A 121 -7.60 5.34 -11.44
C ARG A 121 -7.41 6.87 -11.47
N ALA A 122 -6.40 7.34 -10.75
CA ALA A 122 -5.86 8.70 -10.88
C ALA A 122 -4.32 8.72 -10.87
N GLY A 123 -3.74 9.88 -11.20
CA GLY A 123 -2.30 10.12 -11.27
C GLY A 123 -1.83 10.53 -12.66
N GLU A 124 -0.51 10.71 -12.80
CA GLU A 124 0.12 11.13 -14.06
C GLU A 124 0.14 10.01 -15.12
N GLU A 125 0.25 8.74 -14.71
CA GLU A 125 0.34 7.58 -15.60
C GLU A 125 -0.19 6.31 -14.90
N ASP A 126 -0.96 5.46 -15.59
CA ASP A 126 -1.30 4.14 -15.05
C ASP A 126 -0.26 3.08 -15.48
N VAL A 127 0.76 2.91 -14.66
CA VAL A 127 1.83 1.92 -14.92
C VAL A 127 1.40 0.48 -14.62
N LEU A 128 0.23 0.28 -13.99
CA LEU A 128 -0.25 -1.02 -13.53
C LEU A 128 -1.40 -1.58 -14.37
N ALA A 129 -2.02 -0.79 -15.27
CA ALA A 129 -3.14 -1.20 -16.11
C ALA A 129 -2.93 -2.58 -16.76
N SER A 130 -1.84 -2.77 -17.48
CA SER A 130 -1.54 -4.03 -18.17
C SER A 130 -1.36 -5.21 -17.22
N ALA A 131 -0.75 -4.99 -16.05
CA ALA A 131 -0.49 -6.05 -15.08
C ALA A 131 -1.78 -6.48 -14.37
N LEU A 132 -2.62 -5.52 -13.98
CA LEU A 132 -3.90 -5.79 -13.33
C LEU A 132 -4.92 -6.40 -14.30
N GLN A 133 -4.92 -5.98 -15.57
CA GLN A 133 -5.73 -6.61 -16.61
C GLN A 133 -5.28 -8.05 -16.87
N ALA A 134 -3.97 -8.31 -16.96
CA ALA A 134 -3.45 -9.67 -17.14
C ALA A 134 -3.78 -10.61 -15.96
N ALA A 135 -4.00 -10.06 -14.76
CA ALA A 135 -4.43 -10.80 -13.59
C ALA A 135 -5.95 -11.00 -13.50
N GLY A 136 -6.73 -10.40 -14.41
CA GLY A 136 -8.19 -10.42 -14.38
C GLY A 136 -8.79 -9.62 -13.22
N ILE A 137 -8.06 -8.61 -12.72
CA ILE A 137 -8.52 -7.75 -11.62
C ILE A 137 -9.35 -6.58 -12.17
N VAL A 138 -8.97 -6.04 -13.34
CA VAL A 138 -9.63 -4.91 -14.01
C VAL A 138 -9.90 -5.21 -15.49
N GLY A 139 -10.78 -4.42 -16.10
CA GLY A 139 -11.11 -4.50 -17.52
C GLY A 139 -12.18 -5.54 -17.88
N ASP A 140 -12.25 -5.91 -19.16
CA ASP A 140 -13.37 -6.67 -19.72
C ASP A 140 -13.43 -8.15 -19.29
N ASP A 141 -12.30 -8.74 -18.89
CA ASP A 141 -12.23 -10.15 -18.44
C ASP A 141 -12.02 -10.22 -16.93
N THR A 142 -13.08 -9.85 -16.21
CA THR A 142 -13.21 -9.94 -14.75
C THR A 142 -14.14 -11.10 -14.34
N SER A 143 -14.24 -12.12 -15.20
CA SER A 143 -15.11 -13.31 -15.03
C SER A 143 -14.92 -14.03 -13.68
N ARG A 144 -13.73 -13.91 -13.06
CA ARG A 144 -13.45 -14.45 -11.72
C ARG A 144 -14.36 -13.89 -10.63
N TYR A 145 -14.77 -12.62 -10.73
CA TYR A 145 -15.72 -12.03 -9.79
C TYR A 145 -17.15 -12.56 -9.98
N GLU A 146 -17.50 -13.07 -11.17
CA GLU A 146 -18.78 -13.76 -11.40
C GLU A 146 -18.76 -15.18 -10.83
N GLU A 147 -17.60 -15.84 -10.84
CA GLU A 147 -17.41 -17.20 -10.31
C GLU A 147 -17.27 -17.21 -8.77
N ASP A 148 -16.68 -16.15 -8.21
CA ASP A 148 -16.41 -15.97 -6.79
C ASP A 148 -16.63 -14.50 -6.41
N GLU A 149 -17.81 -14.20 -5.85
CA GLU A 149 -18.17 -12.84 -5.41
C GLU A 149 -17.27 -12.32 -4.27
N GLU A 150 -16.53 -13.21 -3.57
CA GLU A 150 -15.58 -12.84 -2.52
C GLU A 150 -14.16 -12.63 -3.06
N PHE A 151 -13.92 -12.91 -4.35
CA PHE A 151 -12.63 -12.75 -4.97
C PHE A 151 -12.09 -11.33 -4.76
N ASN A 152 -10.90 -11.24 -4.17
CA ASN A 152 -10.16 -9.97 -3.98
C ASN A 152 -10.97 -8.86 -3.26
N LEU A 153 -12.02 -9.19 -2.49
CA LEU A 153 -12.74 -8.19 -1.69
C LEU A 153 -11.82 -7.47 -0.70
N ASP A 154 -10.82 -8.19 -0.19
CA ASP A 154 -9.78 -7.68 0.69
C ASP A 154 -8.65 -6.98 -0.08
N GLY A 155 -8.63 -6.95 -1.40
CA GLY A 155 -7.58 -6.35 -2.22
C GLY A 155 -6.23 -7.09 -2.23
N TRP A 156 -6.12 -8.29 -1.63
CA TRP A 156 -4.86 -9.00 -1.50
C TRP A 156 -4.24 -9.42 -2.84
N GLU A 157 -5.06 -9.83 -3.82
CA GLU A 157 -4.57 -10.20 -5.15
C GLU A 157 -4.03 -8.97 -5.89
N THR A 158 -4.66 -7.82 -5.71
CA THR A 158 -4.16 -6.53 -6.22
C THR A 158 -2.80 -6.19 -5.61
N VAL A 159 -2.63 -6.32 -4.28
CA VAL A 159 -1.33 -6.13 -3.60
C VAL A 159 -0.28 -7.08 -4.17
N ARG A 160 -0.64 -8.34 -4.42
CA ARG A 160 0.27 -9.34 -4.99
C ARG A 160 0.81 -8.92 -6.36
N VAL A 161 -0.07 -8.48 -7.25
CA VAL A 161 0.29 -8.01 -8.60
C VAL A 161 1.18 -6.77 -8.53
N ILE A 162 0.87 -5.81 -7.64
CA ILE A 162 1.67 -4.59 -7.46
C ILE A 162 3.09 -4.96 -7.02
N CYS A 163 3.23 -5.76 -5.96
CA CYS A 163 4.54 -6.16 -5.46
C CYS A 163 5.34 -6.94 -6.52
N GLU A 164 4.69 -7.82 -7.30
CA GLU A 164 5.35 -8.52 -8.40
C GLU A 164 5.83 -7.55 -9.48
N HIS A 165 4.96 -6.64 -9.94
CA HIS A 165 5.28 -5.62 -10.95
C HIS A 165 6.50 -4.78 -10.56
N PHE A 166 6.56 -4.35 -9.29
CA PHE A 166 7.66 -3.53 -8.78
C PHE A 166 8.83 -4.33 -8.19
N SER A 167 8.78 -5.67 -8.20
CA SER A 167 9.74 -6.52 -7.49
C SER A 167 9.94 -6.07 -6.04
N ALA A 168 8.85 -5.68 -5.38
CA ALA A 168 8.82 -5.29 -3.98
C ALA A 168 8.54 -6.52 -3.10
N PRO A 169 9.05 -6.57 -1.85
CA PRO A 169 8.80 -7.70 -0.98
C PRO A 169 7.33 -7.75 -0.57
N LEU A 170 6.72 -8.92 -0.74
CA LEU A 170 5.39 -9.22 -0.23
C LEU A 170 5.41 -9.29 1.30
N PRO A 171 4.26 -9.02 1.96
CA PRO A 171 4.03 -9.37 3.36
C PRO A 171 4.16 -10.90 3.58
N PRO A 172 4.55 -11.39 4.78
CA PRO A 172 4.95 -10.68 6.00
C PRO A 172 6.23 -9.86 5.83
N LEU A 173 6.22 -8.59 6.26
CA LEU A 173 7.43 -7.76 6.31
C LEU A 173 8.09 -7.90 7.68
N ARG A 174 9.43 -8.02 7.70
CA ARG A 174 10.17 -8.29 8.94
C ARG A 174 11.15 -7.18 9.24
N ALA A 175 11.37 -6.90 10.53
CA ALA A 175 12.43 -5.97 10.90
C ALA A 175 13.78 -6.54 10.48
N THR A 176 14.64 -5.71 9.88
CA THR A 176 16.05 -6.08 9.68
C THR A 176 16.83 -5.71 10.93
N ALA A 177 17.65 -6.65 11.44
CA ALA A 177 18.50 -6.47 12.61
C ALA A 177 19.62 -5.44 12.40
#